data_AF-A0A450WC08-F1
#
_entry.id   AF-A0A450WC08-F1
#
_cell.length_a   1.000
_cell.length_b   1.000
_cell.length_c   1.000
_cell.angle_alpha   90.00
_cell.angle_beta   90.00
_cell.angle_gamma   90.00
#
_symmetry.space_group_name_H-M   'P 1'
#
loop_
_entity.id
_entity.type
_entity.pdbx_description
1 polymer ?
#
loop_
_entity_poly.entity_id
_entity_poly.type
_entity_poly.pdbx_seq_one_letter_code
_entity_poly.pdbx_strand_id
1 'polypeptide(L)'
;MNRTIAERTHYRPAAATDAAPLLSLPVSQAMKAPLISCKPDTTLHEASLLMRDRRIGSLAIVDDAGKPIGLLTCAELYEAVLERNLSGEDKVISAGFQRPYEIGANASLRKAEHLQERKNAKYLIVTEKARPIGILSQTDILRAAASVSSPLLAEIQHAGDFIALRRFYRRLPRFIADIRDWNRSAMATIRVLNEAHRAILQRCITLTLAEIADRGQGTPPAAFALVILGSGGRGEMLLTPDQDNAIILADEVNQDTAAGDWFADFTNNLNRHMGEVGYGLCPGGIMAGNRAWRKGLSQWRRQLRHIIAHPNPKAARWSNIALDLGFLYGEQALVLTLRREIARRLRESPRLLRMMVEDDAEGRPPLGMFDRLITRTADGKKNHIDIKRNALRIVADAARVYAWRAGIDVNNTVDRFRGLARQGALNHEFVKTTLAAYDALLDLYLDQKLQQALAGANADDKPPDDKLLDHNLLGPHEQELLRICLRTVKHLQKRLQEDFEMD
;
A
#
# COMPACT_ATOMS: atom_id res chain seq x y z
N MET A 1 15.59 -39.52 -32.24
CA MET A 1 16.95 -39.07 -32.63
C MET A 1 16.81 -38.24 -33.90
N ASN A 2 17.25 -36.97 -33.84
CA ASN A 2 17.57 -36.05 -34.94
C ASN A 2 16.53 -35.71 -36.02
N ARG A 3 15.84 -34.57 -35.83
CA ARG A 3 15.67 -33.51 -36.86
C ARG A 3 15.09 -32.18 -36.34
N THR A 4 15.39 -31.79 -35.10
CA THR A 4 14.82 -30.57 -34.48
C THR A 4 15.87 -29.74 -33.73
N ILE A 5 17.13 -29.77 -34.19
CA ILE A 5 18.25 -29.07 -33.53
C ILE A 5 18.92 -28.01 -34.46
N ALA A 6 18.54 -27.88 -35.73
CA ALA A 6 19.34 -27.10 -36.70
C ALA A 6 18.75 -25.79 -37.25
N GLU A 7 17.68 -25.23 -36.68
CA GLU A 7 17.14 -23.93 -37.18
C GLU A 7 16.78 -22.97 -36.03
N ARG A 8 17.77 -22.65 -35.19
CA ARG A 8 17.73 -21.52 -34.25
C ARG A 8 18.96 -20.64 -34.44
N THR A 9 18.99 -19.91 -35.55
CA THR A 9 19.92 -18.79 -35.70
C THR A 9 19.24 -17.69 -36.51
N HIS A 10 19.18 -16.50 -35.92
CA HIS A 10 18.58 -15.24 -36.43
C HIS A 10 17.10 -14.99 -36.14
N TYR A 11 16.74 -14.98 -34.85
CA TYR A 11 15.75 -14.03 -34.35
C TYR A 11 16.47 -13.00 -33.46
N ARG A 12 16.54 -11.75 -33.92
CA ARG A 12 17.01 -10.60 -33.14
C ARG A 12 15.84 -10.21 -32.21
N PRO A 13 15.94 -10.37 -30.88
CA PRO A 13 14.89 -9.86 -30.01
C PRO A 13 14.91 -8.33 -30.08
N ALA A 14 13.76 -7.73 -30.34
CA ALA A 14 13.49 -6.36 -29.95
C ALA A 14 13.79 -6.23 -28.46
N ALA A 15 14.57 -5.20 -28.11
CA ALA A 15 15.22 -5.02 -26.80
C ALA A 15 14.34 -5.48 -25.64
N ALA A 16 14.79 -6.53 -24.94
CA ALA A 16 14.30 -6.85 -23.61
C ALA A 16 14.52 -5.61 -22.75
N THR A 17 13.44 -4.97 -22.29
CA THR A 17 13.53 -3.99 -21.21
C THR A 17 14.11 -4.69 -20.00
N ASP A 18 15.30 -4.24 -19.65
CA ASP A 18 16.33 -5.06 -19.05
C ASP A 18 16.13 -5.01 -17.52
N ALA A 19 15.74 -6.15 -16.91
CA ALA A 19 15.56 -6.33 -15.46
C ALA A 19 16.82 -6.94 -14.78
N ALA A 20 17.75 -7.50 -15.55
CA ALA A 20 19.11 -7.84 -15.11
C ALA A 20 19.98 -6.64 -14.62
N PRO A 21 19.85 -5.41 -15.15
CA PRO A 21 20.59 -4.23 -14.69
C PRO A 21 20.20 -3.76 -13.28
N LEU A 22 19.05 -4.20 -12.79
CA LEU A 22 18.41 -3.66 -11.60
C LEU A 22 19.05 -4.19 -10.30
N LEU A 23 19.18 -5.51 -10.27
CA LEU A 23 19.85 -6.26 -9.21
C LEU A 23 21.38 -6.20 -9.32
N SER A 24 21.92 -5.66 -10.42
CA SER A 24 23.34 -5.30 -10.57
C SER A 24 23.64 -3.87 -10.12
N LEU A 25 22.63 -3.04 -9.80
CA LEU A 25 22.85 -1.69 -9.32
C LEU A 25 23.69 -1.69 -8.03
N PRO A 26 24.61 -0.73 -7.91
CA PRO A 26 25.41 -0.60 -6.72
C PRO A 26 24.56 -0.13 -5.54
N VAL A 27 24.83 -0.67 -4.35
CA VAL A 27 24.19 -0.30 -3.09
C VAL A 27 24.20 1.20 -2.83
N SER A 28 25.25 1.90 -3.27
CA SER A 28 25.39 3.36 -3.18
C SER A 28 24.23 4.14 -3.78
N GLN A 29 23.51 3.58 -4.76
CA GLN A 29 22.34 4.23 -5.40
C GLN A 29 21.04 4.05 -4.60
N ALA A 30 20.99 3.10 -3.67
CA ALA A 30 19.80 2.81 -2.87
C ALA A 30 19.94 3.25 -1.41
N MET A 31 21.17 3.37 -0.90
CA MET A 31 21.42 3.67 0.50
C MET A 31 20.92 5.06 0.91
N LYS A 32 20.68 5.24 2.21
CA LYS A 32 20.56 6.56 2.81
C LYS A 32 21.94 7.06 3.25
N ALA A 33 22.28 8.27 2.83
CA ALA A 33 23.53 8.95 3.16
C ALA A 33 23.25 10.42 3.52
N PRO A 34 24.07 11.04 4.38
CA PRO A 34 25.21 10.45 5.11
C PRO A 34 24.75 9.47 6.20
N LEU A 35 25.64 8.56 6.62
CA LEU A 35 25.38 7.72 7.78
C LEU A 35 25.19 8.58 9.02
N ILE A 36 24.03 8.44 9.68
CA ILE A 36 23.80 9.05 10.99
C ILE A 36 24.25 8.06 12.05
N SER A 37 25.17 8.51 12.91
CA SER A 37 25.79 7.69 13.94
C SER A 37 25.87 8.40 15.29
N CYS A 38 26.10 7.62 16.34
CA CYS A 38 26.42 8.07 17.69
C CYS A 38 27.65 7.34 18.23
N LYS A 39 28.17 7.82 19.36
CA LYS A 39 29.28 7.21 20.08
C LYS A 39 28.76 6.21 21.12
N PRO A 40 29.59 5.26 21.59
CA PRO A 40 29.15 4.26 22.56
C PRO A 40 28.75 4.86 23.91
N ASP A 41 29.31 6.02 24.24
CA ASP A 41 29.07 6.82 25.43
C ASP A 41 28.03 7.94 25.24
N THR A 42 27.39 8.03 24.06
CA THR A 42 26.17 8.84 23.88
C THR A 42 25.08 8.31 24.80
N THR A 43 24.28 9.20 25.40
CA THR A 43 23.19 8.75 26.28
C THR A 43 22.01 8.22 25.48
N LEU A 44 21.18 7.36 26.09
CA LEU A 44 19.95 6.87 25.45
C LEU A 44 19.00 8.02 25.11
N HIS A 45 18.94 9.04 25.96
CA HIS A 45 18.16 10.26 25.72
C HIS A 45 18.66 11.01 24.48
N GLU A 46 19.96 11.29 24.37
CA GLU A 46 20.55 11.94 23.20
C GLU A 46 20.34 11.14 21.91
N ALA A 47 20.53 9.82 21.98
CA ALA A 47 20.28 8.93 20.84
C ALA A 47 18.81 8.98 20.39
N SER A 48 17.86 8.99 21.34
CA SER A 48 16.43 9.09 21.04
C SER A 48 16.05 10.43 20.40
N LEU A 49 16.65 11.54 20.87
CA LEU A 49 16.44 12.88 20.30
C LEU A 49 16.99 12.94 18.89
N LEU A 50 18.20 12.41 18.67
CA LEU A 50 18.81 12.36 17.34
C LEU A 50 17.97 11.54 16.36
N MET A 51 17.44 10.39 16.79
CA MET A 51 16.51 9.58 15.99
C MET A 51 15.24 10.35 15.63
N ARG A 52 14.63 11.01 16.62
CA ARG A 52 13.40 11.79 16.45
C ARG A 52 13.60 12.97 15.50
N ASP A 53 14.62 13.78 15.73
CA ASP A 53 14.88 15.02 15.02
C ASP A 53 15.26 14.74 13.56
N ARG A 54 16.01 13.65 13.32
CA ARG A 54 16.35 13.16 11.97
C ARG A 54 15.25 12.30 11.34
N ARG A 55 14.17 11.98 12.08
CA ARG A 55 13.07 11.09 11.66
C ARG A 55 13.57 9.73 11.17
N ILE A 56 14.53 9.14 11.87
CA ILE A 56 15.15 7.84 11.57
C ILE A 56 14.84 6.84 12.69
N GLY A 57 14.74 5.55 12.33
CA GLY A 57 14.45 4.48 13.29
C GLY A 57 15.68 3.67 13.74
N SER A 58 16.87 4.10 13.34
CA SER A 58 18.14 3.42 13.65
C SER A 58 19.32 4.39 13.57
N LEU A 59 20.33 4.15 14.41
CA LEU A 59 21.62 4.83 14.49
C LEU A 59 22.74 3.80 14.42
N ALA A 60 23.78 4.08 13.64
CA ALA A 60 25.02 3.33 13.74
C ALA A 60 25.79 3.77 14.98
N ILE A 61 26.34 2.81 15.71
CA ILE A 61 27.27 3.08 16.81
C ILE A 61 28.67 2.96 16.23
N VAL A 62 29.47 4.01 16.34
CA VAL A 62 30.83 4.06 15.82
C VAL A 62 31.84 4.29 16.94
N ASP A 63 33.02 3.69 16.83
CA ASP A 63 34.14 3.93 17.75
C ASP A 63 34.85 5.28 17.48
N ASP A 64 35.98 5.51 18.16
CA ASP A 64 36.80 6.71 17.99
C ASP A 64 37.52 6.82 16.66
N ALA A 65 37.76 5.69 16.00
CA ALA A 65 38.26 5.64 14.64
C ALA A 65 37.14 5.81 13.59
N GLY A 66 35.88 5.90 14.01
CA GLY A 66 34.71 6.00 13.12
C GLY A 66 34.29 4.67 12.52
N LYS A 67 34.74 3.54 13.06
CA LYS A 67 34.37 2.20 12.61
C LYS A 67 33.03 1.78 13.21
N PRO A 68 32.10 1.17 12.43
CA PRO A 68 30.83 0.71 12.97
C PRO A 68 31.05 -0.49 13.90
N ILE A 69 30.63 -0.36 15.15
CA ILE A 69 30.68 -1.43 16.15
C ILE A 69 29.29 -2.00 16.45
N GLY A 70 28.23 -1.24 16.15
CA GLY A 70 26.87 -1.57 16.52
C GLY A 70 25.81 -0.88 15.67
N LEU A 71 24.58 -1.38 15.74
CA LEU A 71 23.39 -0.69 15.26
C LEU A 71 22.34 -0.64 16.37
N LEU A 72 21.98 0.57 16.78
CA LEU A 72 20.91 0.84 17.71
C LEU A 72 19.64 1.19 16.95
N THR A 73 18.56 0.48 17.14
CA THR A 73 17.23 0.76 16.59
C THR A 73 16.30 1.22 17.68
N CYS A 74 15.14 1.77 17.31
CA CYS A 74 14.11 2.07 18.30
C CYS A 74 13.72 0.85 19.14
N ALA A 75 13.76 -0.37 18.57
CA ALA A 75 13.40 -1.58 19.30
C ALA A 75 14.35 -1.84 20.47
N GLU A 76 15.67 -1.77 20.24
CA GLU A 76 16.64 -1.93 21.33
C GLU A 76 16.55 -0.78 22.35
N LEU A 77 16.26 0.45 21.91
CA LEU A 77 16.00 1.57 22.84
C LEU A 77 14.78 1.30 23.73
N TYR A 78 13.69 0.78 23.18
CA TYR A 78 12.49 0.43 23.95
C TYR A 78 12.77 -0.71 24.93
N GLU A 79 13.42 -1.79 24.47
CA GLU A 79 13.78 -2.94 25.30
C GLU A 79 14.71 -2.52 26.46
N ALA A 80 15.71 -1.68 26.17
CA ALA A 80 16.62 -1.11 27.16
C ALA A 80 15.89 -0.36 28.29
N VAL A 81 14.93 0.49 27.93
CA VAL A 81 14.22 1.33 28.91
C VAL A 81 13.14 0.55 29.65
N LEU A 82 12.33 -0.25 28.93
CA LEU A 82 11.14 -0.86 29.49
C LEU A 82 11.39 -2.23 30.15
N GLU A 83 12.31 -3.01 29.61
CA GLU A 83 12.56 -4.38 30.09
C GLU A 83 13.79 -4.44 30.99
N ARG A 84 14.80 -3.62 30.71
CA ARG A 84 16.08 -3.61 31.43
C ARG A 84 16.21 -2.44 32.42
N ASN A 85 15.18 -1.60 32.54
CA ASN A 85 15.11 -0.45 33.45
C ASN A 85 16.29 0.53 33.32
N LEU A 86 16.82 0.71 32.11
CA LEU A 86 17.82 1.74 31.86
C LEU A 86 17.16 3.12 31.80
N SER A 87 17.84 4.10 32.36
CA SER A 87 17.46 5.51 32.37
C SER A 87 17.90 6.22 31.08
N GLY A 88 17.38 7.43 30.86
CA GLY A 88 17.81 8.27 29.73
C GLY A 88 19.29 8.67 29.77
N GLU A 89 19.89 8.67 30.96
CA GLU A 89 21.30 9.03 31.19
C GLU A 89 22.26 7.87 30.94
N ASP A 90 21.74 6.64 30.88
CA ASP A 90 22.55 5.46 30.58
C ASP A 90 23.14 5.55 29.17
N LYS A 91 24.28 4.89 28.98
CA LYS A 91 25.01 4.93 27.71
C LYS A 91 24.43 3.96 26.70
N VAL A 92 24.50 4.31 25.43
CA VAL A 92 24.07 3.46 24.31
C VAL A 92 24.70 2.07 24.34
N ILE A 93 25.97 1.96 24.75
CA ILE A 93 26.63 0.65 24.89
C ILE A 93 25.90 -0.29 25.88
N SER A 94 25.21 0.26 26.88
CA SER A 94 24.47 -0.50 27.90
C SER A 94 23.14 -1.04 27.38
N ALA A 95 22.52 -0.40 26.39
CA ALA A 95 21.21 -0.78 25.84
C ALA A 95 21.20 -2.12 25.11
N GLY A 96 22.36 -2.65 24.74
CA GLY A 96 22.44 -3.75 23.78
C GLY A 96 22.16 -3.24 22.36
N PHE A 97 22.88 -3.76 21.39
CA PHE A 97 22.75 -3.32 20.01
C PHE A 97 22.98 -4.49 19.05
N GLN A 98 22.43 -4.36 17.85
CA GLN A 98 22.62 -5.37 16.82
C GLN A 98 24.04 -5.30 16.27
N ARG A 99 24.60 -6.47 15.96
CA ARG A 99 25.86 -6.56 15.22
C ARG A 99 25.68 -5.91 13.84
N PRO A 100 26.53 -4.95 13.45
CA PRO A 100 26.42 -4.34 12.14
C PRO A 100 26.89 -5.34 11.09
N TYR A 101 26.11 -5.52 10.03
CA TYR A 101 26.57 -6.19 8.82
C TYR A 101 26.93 -5.15 7.79
N GLU A 102 28.15 -5.23 7.28
CA GLU A 102 28.67 -4.28 6.31
C GLU A 102 28.52 -4.79 4.88
N ILE A 103 28.34 -3.86 3.95
CA ILE A 103 28.37 -4.13 2.51
C ILE A 103 29.07 -2.99 1.78
N GLY A 104 29.90 -3.33 0.78
CA GLY A 104 30.60 -2.33 -0.02
C GLY A 104 29.63 -1.50 -0.87
N ALA A 105 29.90 -0.21 -1.02
CA ALA A 105 29.10 0.74 -1.80
C ALA A 105 28.87 0.30 -3.26
N ASN A 106 29.87 -0.37 -3.85
CA ASN A 106 29.82 -0.90 -5.22
C ASN A 106 29.29 -2.34 -5.32
N ALA A 107 28.92 -2.96 -4.19
CA ALA A 107 28.26 -4.26 -4.21
C ALA A 107 26.86 -4.12 -4.81
N SER A 108 26.37 -5.19 -5.43
CA SER A 108 25.06 -5.16 -6.07
C SER A 108 23.91 -5.25 -5.05
N LEU A 109 22.73 -4.71 -5.40
CA LEU A 109 21.52 -4.87 -4.58
C LEU A 109 21.14 -6.34 -4.37
N ARG A 110 21.39 -7.23 -5.34
CA ARG A 110 21.23 -8.68 -5.14
C ARG A 110 22.10 -9.23 -4.01
N LYS A 111 23.35 -8.79 -3.97
CA LYS A 111 24.28 -9.19 -2.91
C LYS A 111 23.84 -8.64 -1.56
N ALA A 112 23.23 -7.46 -1.54
CA ALA A 112 22.64 -6.86 -0.34
C ALA A 112 21.44 -7.64 0.18
N GLU A 113 20.47 -7.94 -0.68
CA GLU A 113 19.28 -8.73 -0.35
C GLU A 113 19.66 -10.11 0.17
N HIS A 114 20.52 -10.84 -0.55
CA HIS A 114 20.97 -12.16 -0.13
C HIS A 114 21.74 -12.11 1.21
N LEU A 115 22.47 -11.02 1.48
CA LEU A 115 23.14 -10.83 2.77
C LEU A 115 22.13 -10.57 3.89
N GLN A 116 21.10 -9.76 3.65
CA GLN A 116 20.02 -9.49 4.61
C GLN A 116 19.25 -10.76 4.96
N GLU A 117 18.87 -11.56 3.97
CA GLU A 117 18.18 -12.84 4.18
C GLU A 117 19.04 -13.83 4.98
N ARG A 118 20.25 -14.11 4.49
CA ARG A 118 21.14 -15.10 5.13
C ARG A 118 21.51 -14.74 6.56
N LYS A 119 21.57 -13.45 6.88
CA LYS A 119 21.93 -12.96 8.22
C LYS A 119 20.73 -12.53 9.05
N ASN A 120 19.51 -12.66 8.51
CA ASN A 120 18.28 -12.12 9.10
C ASN A 120 18.45 -10.65 9.56
N ALA A 121 19.15 -9.86 8.74
CA ALA A 121 19.56 -8.50 9.06
C ALA A 121 18.66 -7.48 8.36
N LYS A 122 18.03 -6.60 9.14
CA LYS A 122 17.12 -5.58 8.60
C LYS A 122 17.84 -4.42 7.91
N TYR A 123 19.06 -4.13 8.37
CA TYR A 123 19.88 -3.02 7.88
C TYR A 123 21.30 -3.51 7.58
N LEU A 124 21.91 -2.91 6.56
CA LEU A 124 23.33 -3.06 6.26
C LEU A 124 24.00 -1.69 6.36
N ILE A 125 25.17 -1.64 7.00
CA ILE A 125 26.04 -0.46 6.95
C ILE A 125 26.78 -0.48 5.62
N VAL A 126 26.68 0.60 4.86
CA VAL A 126 27.33 0.72 3.57
C VAL A 126 28.70 1.34 3.75
N THR A 127 29.73 0.69 3.24
CA THR A 127 31.12 1.13 3.37
C THR A 127 31.80 1.38 2.03
N GLU A 128 32.68 2.38 1.99
CA GLU A 128 33.57 2.66 0.87
C GLU A 128 35.00 2.79 1.39
N LYS A 129 35.94 2.01 0.83
CA LYS A 129 37.33 1.92 1.32
C LYS A 129 37.40 1.71 2.84
N ALA A 130 36.56 0.81 3.36
CA ALA A 130 36.40 0.49 4.79
C ALA A 130 35.90 1.64 5.69
N ARG A 131 35.43 2.75 5.12
CA ARG A 131 34.75 3.84 5.86
C ARG A 131 33.25 3.70 5.73
N PRO A 132 32.47 3.81 6.81
CA PRO A 132 31.02 3.77 6.73
C PRO A 132 30.47 5.09 6.17
N ILE A 133 29.68 5.01 5.10
CA ILE A 133 29.18 6.18 4.35
C ILE A 133 27.65 6.28 4.34
N GLY A 134 26.94 5.18 4.61
CA GLY A 134 25.49 5.15 4.60
C GLY A 134 24.90 3.90 5.23
N ILE A 135 23.58 3.77 5.13
CA ILE A 135 22.82 2.61 5.62
C ILE A 135 21.80 2.19 4.58
N LEU A 136 21.58 0.89 4.42
CA LEU A 136 20.63 0.31 3.48
C LEU A 136 19.64 -0.58 4.22
N SER A 137 18.33 -0.32 4.07
CA SER A 137 17.28 -1.22 4.52
C SER A 137 16.62 -1.96 3.35
N GLN A 138 15.89 -3.03 3.64
CA GLN A 138 15.09 -3.72 2.62
C GLN A 138 14.07 -2.78 1.94
N THR A 139 13.53 -1.79 2.68
CA THR A 139 12.62 -0.79 2.09
C THR A 139 13.34 0.11 1.09
N ASP A 140 14.63 0.37 1.30
CA ASP A 140 15.43 1.18 0.39
C ASP A 140 15.83 0.38 -0.86
N ILE A 141 16.10 -0.92 -0.72
CA ILE A 141 16.26 -1.84 -1.88
C ILE A 141 14.98 -1.86 -2.72
N LEU A 142 13.82 -2.02 -2.09
CA LEU A 142 12.53 -2.02 -2.78
C LEU A 142 12.20 -0.66 -3.40
N ARG A 143 12.54 0.45 -2.73
CA ARG A 143 12.39 1.80 -3.30
C ARG A 143 13.31 1.97 -4.49
N ALA A 144 14.57 1.54 -4.42
CA ALA A 144 15.49 1.59 -5.55
C ALA A 144 15.01 0.71 -6.70
N ALA A 145 14.45 -0.47 -6.42
CA ALA A 145 13.81 -1.31 -7.43
C ALA A 145 12.64 -0.58 -8.12
N ALA A 146 11.78 0.08 -7.34
CA ALA A 146 10.70 0.92 -7.86
C ALA A 146 11.21 2.19 -8.58
N SER A 147 12.37 2.72 -8.18
CA SER A 147 13.03 3.86 -8.80
C SER A 147 13.64 3.51 -10.14
N VAL A 148 13.84 2.23 -10.44
CA VAL A 148 14.35 1.79 -11.75
C VAL A 148 13.21 1.35 -12.66
N SER A 149 11.98 1.32 -12.14
CA SER A 149 10.75 1.57 -12.91
C SER A 149 10.64 3.03 -13.39
N SER A 150 11.67 3.87 -13.16
CA SER A 150 11.72 5.28 -13.61
C SER A 150 11.43 5.48 -15.10
N PRO A 151 11.82 4.59 -16.05
CA PRO A 151 11.40 4.77 -17.44
C PRO A 151 9.88 4.69 -17.60
N LEU A 152 9.23 3.67 -17.03
CA LEU A 152 7.77 3.51 -17.12
C LEU A 152 7.04 4.65 -16.40
N LEU A 153 7.46 5.01 -15.18
CA LEU A 153 6.84 6.11 -14.44
C LEU A 153 7.06 7.46 -15.13
N ALA A 154 8.25 7.72 -15.67
CA ALA A 154 8.52 8.92 -16.45
C ALA A 154 7.72 8.92 -17.76
N GLU A 155 7.63 7.79 -18.47
CA GLU A 155 6.81 7.62 -19.66
C GLU A 155 5.32 7.92 -19.38
N ILE A 156 4.79 7.45 -18.24
CA ILE A 156 3.43 7.75 -17.80
C ILE A 156 3.27 9.25 -17.53
N GLN A 157 4.20 9.88 -16.82
CA GLN A 157 4.14 11.31 -16.49
C GLN A 157 4.18 12.21 -17.73
N HIS A 158 4.87 11.79 -18.79
CA HIS A 158 4.99 12.52 -20.05
C HIS A 158 3.98 12.06 -21.12
N ALA A 159 3.04 11.16 -20.78
CA ALA A 159 2.04 10.68 -21.74
C ALA A 159 1.22 11.84 -22.31
N GLY A 160 1.21 12.02 -23.62
CA GLY A 160 0.58 13.16 -24.29
C GLY A 160 -0.95 13.14 -24.27
N ASP A 161 -1.56 11.95 -24.14
CA ASP A 161 -3.00 11.77 -24.25
C ASP A 161 -3.49 10.52 -23.47
N PHE A 162 -4.81 10.34 -23.43
CA PHE A 162 -5.46 9.22 -22.75
C PHE A 162 -5.22 7.88 -23.49
N ILE A 163 -4.91 7.89 -24.79
CA ILE A 163 -4.63 6.67 -25.57
C ILE A 163 -3.29 6.08 -25.13
N ALA A 164 -2.27 6.92 -24.94
CA ALA A 164 -0.98 6.55 -24.41
C ALA A 164 -1.11 6.00 -22.98
N LEU A 165 -1.92 6.64 -22.13
CA LEU A 165 -2.22 6.13 -20.78
C LEU A 165 -2.91 4.76 -20.81
N ARG A 166 -3.87 4.55 -21.71
CA ARG A 166 -4.51 3.24 -21.90
C ARG A 166 -3.49 2.17 -22.29
N ARG A 167 -2.52 2.50 -23.15
CA ARG A 167 -1.43 1.59 -23.52
C ARG A 167 -0.55 1.24 -22.31
N PHE A 168 -0.24 2.20 -21.44
CA PHE A 168 0.49 1.92 -20.19
C PHE A 168 -0.31 1.04 -19.25
N TYR A 169 -1.59 1.34 -19.04
CA TYR A 169 -2.47 0.53 -18.22
C TYR A 169 -2.53 -0.94 -18.70
N ARG A 170 -2.67 -1.17 -20.02
CA ARG A 170 -2.65 -2.52 -20.61
C ARG A 170 -1.32 -3.25 -20.43
N ARG A 171 -0.20 -2.54 -20.25
CA ARG A 171 1.13 -3.13 -19.99
C ARG A 171 1.35 -3.50 -18.52
N LEU A 172 0.52 -3.02 -17.58
CA LEU A 172 0.69 -3.26 -16.16
C LEU A 172 0.75 -4.76 -15.79
N PRO A 173 -0.11 -5.66 -16.29
CA PRO A 173 0.01 -7.08 -15.96
C PRO A 173 1.37 -7.68 -16.32
N ARG A 174 1.91 -7.33 -17.51
CA ARG A 174 3.24 -7.80 -17.92
C ARG A 174 4.33 -7.23 -17.04
N PHE A 175 4.28 -5.92 -16.78
CA PHE A 175 5.22 -5.25 -15.89
C PHE A 175 5.24 -5.87 -14.47
N ILE A 176 4.07 -6.22 -13.94
CA ILE A 176 3.96 -6.88 -12.63
C ILE A 176 4.44 -8.33 -12.67
N ALA A 177 4.18 -9.07 -13.74
CA ALA A 177 4.73 -10.40 -13.92
C ALA A 177 6.27 -10.39 -13.94
N ASP A 178 6.87 -9.42 -14.63
CA ASP A 178 8.32 -9.27 -14.68
C ASP A 178 8.92 -8.94 -13.29
N ILE A 179 8.18 -8.26 -12.40
CA ILE A 179 8.58 -8.04 -10.99
C ILE A 179 8.45 -9.32 -10.16
N ARG A 180 7.36 -10.06 -10.36
CA ARG A 180 7.05 -11.32 -9.67
C ARG A 180 8.06 -12.43 -9.92
N ASP A 181 8.64 -12.49 -11.11
CA ASP A 181 9.62 -13.51 -11.49
C ASP A 181 10.86 -13.54 -10.57
N TRP A 182 11.14 -12.45 -9.85
CA TRP A 182 12.28 -12.38 -8.92
C TRP A 182 11.93 -11.88 -7.51
N ASN A 183 10.75 -11.30 -7.29
CA ASN A 183 10.27 -10.89 -5.96
C ASN A 183 9.09 -11.77 -5.51
N ARG A 184 9.32 -12.54 -4.43
CA ARG A 184 8.30 -13.43 -3.86
C ARG A 184 7.29 -12.73 -2.94
N SER A 185 7.50 -11.47 -2.55
CA SER A 185 6.55 -10.77 -1.69
C SER A 185 5.42 -10.13 -2.51
N ALA A 186 4.19 -10.64 -2.34
CA ALA A 186 3.01 -10.09 -2.97
C ALA A 186 2.75 -8.64 -2.52
N MET A 187 2.90 -8.36 -1.22
CA MET A 187 2.78 -7.01 -0.68
C MET A 187 3.75 -6.02 -1.32
N ALA A 188 5.01 -6.40 -1.54
CA ALA A 188 6.00 -5.54 -2.16
C ALA A 188 5.67 -5.27 -3.64
N THR A 189 5.27 -6.30 -4.37
CA THR A 189 4.81 -6.19 -5.76
C THR A 189 3.59 -5.27 -5.90
N ILE A 190 2.61 -5.40 -5.01
CA ILE A 190 1.41 -4.54 -4.99
C ILE A 190 1.77 -3.08 -4.73
N ARG A 191 2.77 -2.80 -3.89
CA ARG A 191 3.24 -1.42 -3.68
C ARG A 191 3.73 -0.79 -4.99
N VAL A 192 4.53 -1.51 -5.77
CA VAL A 192 5.02 -1.02 -7.08
C VAL A 192 3.86 -0.82 -8.07
N LEU A 193 2.92 -1.75 -8.10
CA LEU A 193 1.70 -1.61 -8.90
C LEU A 193 0.91 -0.34 -8.55
N ASN A 194 0.82 -0.02 -7.26
CA ASN A 194 0.10 1.15 -6.78
C ASN A 194 0.79 2.47 -7.16
N GLU A 195 2.12 2.52 -7.19
CA GLU A 195 2.85 3.68 -7.72
C GLU A 195 2.53 3.91 -9.20
N ALA A 196 2.50 2.84 -10.01
CA ALA A 196 2.14 2.93 -11.42
C ALA A 196 0.68 3.38 -11.62
N HIS A 197 -0.27 2.81 -10.88
CA HIS A 197 -1.66 3.25 -10.91
C HIS A 197 -1.80 4.73 -10.52
N ARG A 198 -1.15 5.17 -9.44
CA ARG A 198 -1.19 6.56 -9.00
C ARG A 198 -0.63 7.50 -10.06
N ALA A 199 0.49 7.16 -10.69
CA ALA A 199 1.07 7.96 -11.77
C ALA A 199 0.10 8.10 -12.96
N ILE A 200 -0.58 7.02 -13.36
CA ILE A 200 -1.57 7.06 -14.44
C ILE A 200 -2.75 7.95 -14.05
N LEU A 201 -3.30 7.76 -12.84
CA LEU A 201 -4.44 8.55 -12.36
C LEU A 201 -4.11 10.04 -12.23
N GLN A 202 -2.91 10.39 -11.74
CA GLN A 202 -2.43 11.77 -11.68
C GLN A 202 -2.23 12.38 -13.07
N ARG A 203 -1.78 11.58 -14.05
CA ARG A 203 -1.68 12.04 -15.44
C ARG A 203 -3.06 12.23 -16.07
N CYS A 204 -4.03 11.35 -15.80
CA CYS A 204 -5.43 11.58 -16.22
C CYS A 204 -5.92 12.94 -15.71
N ILE A 205 -5.68 13.25 -14.43
CA ILE A 205 -6.06 14.53 -13.83
C ILE A 205 -5.44 15.71 -14.59
N THR A 206 -4.13 15.65 -14.83
CA THR A 206 -3.40 16.72 -15.53
C THR A 206 -3.89 16.93 -16.96
N LEU A 207 -4.13 15.84 -17.70
CA LEU A 207 -4.65 15.89 -19.06
C LEU A 207 -6.09 16.44 -19.10
N THR A 208 -6.96 16.03 -18.19
CA THR A 208 -8.34 16.54 -18.13
C THR A 208 -8.37 18.03 -17.77
N LEU A 209 -7.48 18.50 -16.88
CA LEU A 209 -7.35 19.94 -16.58
C LEU A 209 -6.90 20.73 -17.81
N ALA A 210 -5.93 20.21 -18.58
CA ALA A 210 -5.48 20.83 -19.82
C ALA A 210 -6.61 20.89 -20.85
N GLU A 211 -7.35 19.80 -21.04
CA GLU A 211 -8.49 19.76 -21.96
C GLU A 211 -9.60 20.77 -21.61
N ILE A 212 -9.87 20.99 -20.32
CA ILE A 212 -10.85 22.01 -19.88
C ILE A 212 -10.35 23.43 -20.15
N ALA A 213 -9.05 23.67 -19.94
CA ALA A 213 -8.44 24.95 -20.27
C ALA A 213 -8.49 25.21 -21.79
N ASP A 214 -8.20 24.20 -22.61
CA ASP A 214 -8.23 24.28 -24.08
C ASP A 214 -9.65 24.51 -24.62
N ARG A 215 -10.70 24.04 -23.91
CA ARG A 215 -12.12 24.34 -24.19
C ARG A 215 -12.53 25.76 -23.79
N GLY A 216 -11.62 26.57 -23.25
CA GLY A 216 -11.87 27.96 -22.88
C GLY A 216 -12.49 28.17 -21.49
N GLN A 217 -12.59 27.13 -20.66
CA GLN A 217 -13.12 27.24 -19.29
C GLN A 217 -12.06 27.66 -18.26
N GLY A 218 -10.80 27.86 -18.69
CA GLY A 218 -9.72 28.34 -17.83
C GLY A 218 -9.21 27.32 -16.81
N THR A 219 -8.61 27.85 -15.73
CA THR A 219 -8.03 27.06 -14.62
C THR A 219 -9.06 26.80 -13.51
N PRO A 220 -8.79 25.86 -12.58
CA PRO A 220 -9.66 25.64 -11.43
C PRO A 220 -10.01 26.96 -10.70
N PRO A 221 -11.29 27.25 -10.45
CA PRO A 221 -11.73 28.53 -9.88
C PRO A 221 -11.46 28.67 -8.39
N ALA A 222 -11.08 27.57 -7.71
CA ALA A 222 -10.70 27.56 -6.30
C ALA A 222 -9.75 26.40 -6.00
N ALA A 223 -9.15 26.39 -4.81
CA ALA A 223 -8.36 25.27 -4.34
C ALA A 223 -9.22 24.00 -4.18
N PHE A 224 -8.65 22.85 -4.54
CA PHE A 224 -9.31 21.55 -4.40
C PHE A 224 -8.28 20.46 -4.09
N ALA A 225 -8.76 19.34 -3.55
CA ALA A 225 -7.98 18.13 -3.41
C ALA A 225 -8.78 16.94 -3.94
N LEU A 226 -8.23 16.26 -4.95
CA LEU A 226 -8.71 14.95 -5.35
C LEU A 226 -8.15 13.90 -4.39
N VAL A 227 -9.05 13.04 -3.93
CA VAL A 227 -8.73 11.93 -3.03
C VAL A 227 -9.13 10.62 -3.70
N ILE A 228 -8.32 9.60 -3.44
CA ILE A 228 -8.62 8.22 -3.77
C ILE A 228 -9.04 7.49 -2.49
N LEU A 229 -10.04 6.62 -2.59
CA LEU A 229 -10.69 6.00 -1.44
C LEU A 229 -10.43 4.49 -1.44
N GLY A 230 -10.87 3.81 -0.37
CA GLY A 230 -10.80 2.35 -0.29
C GLY A 230 -9.40 1.79 -0.59
N SER A 231 -9.33 0.79 -1.46
CA SER A 231 -8.06 0.12 -1.79
C SER A 231 -7.00 1.06 -2.37
N GLY A 232 -7.39 2.04 -3.19
CA GLY A 232 -6.45 3.03 -3.73
C GLY A 232 -5.96 4.04 -2.67
N GLY A 233 -6.81 4.39 -1.72
CA GLY A 233 -6.41 5.20 -0.56
C GLY A 233 -5.48 4.48 0.42
N ARG A 234 -5.54 3.14 0.47
CA ARG A 234 -4.59 2.28 1.21
C ARG A 234 -3.30 1.97 0.46
N GLY A 235 -3.24 2.26 -0.84
CA GLY A 235 -2.12 1.83 -1.70
C GLY A 235 -2.11 0.33 -1.94
N GLU A 236 -3.29 -0.27 -2.14
CA GLU A 236 -3.53 -1.71 -2.27
C GLU A 236 -4.41 -2.04 -3.50
N MET A 237 -4.41 -1.19 -4.53
CA MET A 237 -5.01 -1.53 -5.83
C MET A 237 -4.34 -2.78 -6.41
N LEU A 238 -5.16 -3.68 -6.96
CA LEU A 238 -4.73 -4.87 -7.70
C LEU A 238 -4.74 -4.57 -9.20
N LEU A 239 -4.62 -5.58 -10.07
CA LEU A 239 -4.43 -5.39 -11.52
C LEU A 239 -5.54 -4.59 -12.22
N THR A 240 -6.80 -4.77 -11.80
CA THR A 240 -7.98 -4.17 -12.42
C THR A 240 -8.84 -3.43 -11.39
N PRO A 241 -8.36 -2.31 -10.85
CA PRO A 241 -9.11 -1.55 -9.86
C PRO A 241 -10.26 -0.78 -10.52
N ASP A 242 -11.31 -0.54 -9.74
CA ASP A 242 -12.38 0.39 -10.06
C ASP A 242 -12.05 1.81 -9.59
N GLN A 243 -12.90 2.76 -9.98
CA GLN A 243 -12.77 4.17 -9.62
C GLN A 243 -13.44 4.47 -8.28
N ASP A 244 -12.66 4.45 -7.20
CA ASP A 244 -13.09 4.97 -5.90
C ASP A 244 -12.39 6.30 -5.62
N ASN A 245 -13.06 7.42 -5.96
CA ASN A 245 -12.50 8.76 -5.77
C ASN A 245 -13.52 9.81 -5.31
N ALA A 246 -13.01 10.88 -4.72
CA ALA A 246 -13.78 12.04 -4.26
C ALA A 246 -12.99 13.32 -4.50
N ILE A 247 -13.67 14.46 -4.38
CA ILE A 247 -13.04 15.77 -4.38
C ILE A 247 -13.47 16.58 -3.14
N ILE A 248 -12.49 17.23 -2.52
CA ILE A 248 -12.67 18.19 -1.43
C ILE A 248 -12.40 19.56 -2.01
N LEU A 249 -13.39 20.44 -1.97
CA LEU A 249 -13.31 21.80 -2.51
C LEU A 249 -13.07 22.81 -1.38
N ALA A 250 -12.40 23.91 -1.68
CA ALA A 250 -12.41 25.08 -0.83
C ALA A 250 -13.86 25.56 -0.62
N ASP A 251 -14.14 26.13 0.56
CA ASP A 251 -15.52 26.45 0.95
C ASP A 251 -16.16 27.60 0.15
N GLU A 252 -15.33 28.41 -0.50
CA GLU A 252 -15.73 29.47 -1.45
C GLU A 252 -16.62 28.90 -2.58
N VAL A 253 -16.34 27.68 -3.04
CA VAL A 253 -17.12 27.01 -4.10
C VAL A 253 -18.56 26.71 -3.67
N ASN A 254 -18.85 26.62 -2.37
CA ASN A 254 -20.21 26.30 -1.91
C ASN A 254 -21.23 27.41 -2.22
N GLN A 255 -20.76 28.65 -2.40
CA GLN A 255 -21.60 29.83 -2.64
C GLN A 255 -21.54 30.30 -4.10
N ASP A 256 -20.63 29.75 -4.89
CA ASP A 256 -20.42 30.10 -6.29
C ASP A 256 -20.93 28.96 -7.19
N THR A 257 -22.08 29.18 -7.83
CA THR A 257 -22.68 28.22 -8.76
C THR A 257 -21.79 27.95 -9.97
N ALA A 258 -21.13 28.98 -10.52
CA ALA A 258 -20.26 28.82 -11.69
C ALA A 258 -19.03 27.98 -11.34
N ALA A 259 -18.44 28.20 -10.17
CA ALA A 259 -17.35 27.34 -9.68
C ALA A 259 -17.83 25.90 -9.43
N GLY A 260 -19.03 25.74 -8.87
CA GLY A 260 -19.65 24.43 -8.66
C GLY A 260 -19.87 23.64 -9.96
N ASP A 261 -20.33 24.31 -11.01
CA ASP A 261 -20.55 23.74 -12.35
C ASP A 261 -19.24 23.41 -13.04
N TRP A 262 -18.22 24.27 -12.92
CA TRP A 262 -16.86 24.00 -13.41
C TRP A 262 -16.30 22.70 -12.83
N PHE A 263 -16.36 22.53 -11.50
CA PHE A 263 -15.89 21.29 -10.85
C PHE A 263 -16.76 20.08 -11.19
N ALA A 264 -18.04 20.28 -11.51
CA ALA A 264 -18.91 19.21 -12.00
C ALA A 264 -18.47 18.72 -13.38
N ASP A 265 -18.24 19.63 -14.33
CA ASP A 265 -17.75 19.29 -15.66
C ASP A 265 -16.37 18.61 -15.57
N PHE A 266 -15.45 19.16 -14.77
CA PHE A 266 -14.14 18.57 -14.54
C PHE A 266 -14.20 17.13 -14.03
N THR A 267 -14.95 16.90 -12.96
CA THR A 267 -15.00 15.57 -12.34
C THR A 267 -15.74 14.55 -13.20
N ASN A 268 -16.76 14.96 -13.95
CA ASN A 268 -17.46 14.09 -14.91
C ASN A 268 -16.54 13.68 -16.07
N ASN A 269 -15.82 14.61 -16.68
CA ASN A 269 -14.86 14.29 -17.73
C ASN A 269 -13.73 13.41 -17.17
N LEU A 270 -13.19 13.73 -15.98
CA LEU A 270 -12.14 12.94 -15.36
C LEU A 270 -12.54 11.48 -15.16
N ASN A 271 -13.74 11.22 -14.59
CA ASN A 271 -14.20 9.84 -14.38
C ASN A 271 -14.44 9.11 -15.71
N ARG A 272 -14.93 9.80 -16.74
CA ARG A 272 -15.05 9.24 -18.10
C ARG A 272 -13.67 8.85 -18.66
N HIS A 273 -12.69 9.74 -18.62
CA HIS A 273 -11.34 9.47 -19.13
C HIS A 273 -10.61 8.36 -18.37
N MET A 274 -10.74 8.31 -17.04
CA MET A 274 -10.24 7.18 -16.25
C MET A 274 -10.88 5.85 -16.71
N GLY A 275 -12.18 5.88 -17.06
CA GLY A 275 -12.91 4.77 -17.67
C GLY A 275 -12.31 4.33 -19.00
N GLU A 276 -12.06 5.28 -19.89
CA GLU A 276 -11.46 5.06 -21.21
C GLU A 276 -10.04 4.49 -21.13
N VAL A 277 -9.25 4.90 -20.11
CA VAL A 277 -7.90 4.38 -19.84
C VAL A 277 -7.94 2.93 -19.34
N GLY A 278 -8.99 2.55 -18.60
CA GLY A 278 -9.20 1.16 -18.14
C GLY A 278 -9.66 1.00 -16.70
N TYR A 279 -9.79 2.10 -15.95
CA TYR A 279 -10.33 2.10 -14.58
C TYR A 279 -11.85 2.11 -14.64
N GLY A 280 -12.50 0.95 -14.46
CA GLY A 280 -13.96 0.84 -14.56
C GLY A 280 -14.70 1.78 -13.60
N LEU A 281 -15.83 2.34 -14.04
CA LEU A 281 -16.71 3.13 -13.18
C LEU A 281 -17.15 2.31 -11.97
N CYS A 282 -17.14 2.91 -10.78
CA CYS A 282 -17.57 2.22 -9.57
C CYS A 282 -19.08 1.95 -9.60
N PRO A 283 -19.53 0.68 -9.49
CA PRO A 283 -20.96 0.34 -9.47
C PRO A 283 -21.72 1.02 -8.32
N GLY A 284 -21.04 1.32 -7.22
CA GLY A 284 -21.59 2.05 -6.07
C GLY A 284 -21.65 3.57 -6.24
N GLY A 285 -21.19 4.12 -7.37
CA GLY A 285 -21.21 5.55 -7.65
C GLY A 285 -20.23 6.36 -6.78
N ILE A 286 -19.14 5.74 -6.30
CA ILE A 286 -18.13 6.34 -5.42
C ILE A 286 -17.09 7.10 -6.25
N MET A 287 -17.54 8.19 -6.86
CA MET A 287 -16.76 8.91 -7.86
C MET A 287 -16.97 10.41 -7.70
N ALA A 288 -15.94 11.21 -7.95
CA ALA A 288 -15.99 12.66 -7.81
C ALA A 288 -17.04 13.33 -8.73
N GLY A 289 -17.43 12.70 -9.84
CA GLY A 289 -18.55 13.15 -10.68
C GLY A 289 -19.90 13.13 -9.96
N ASN A 290 -20.05 12.27 -8.95
CA ASN A 290 -21.23 12.22 -8.10
C ASN A 290 -21.20 13.34 -7.04
N ARG A 291 -22.27 14.14 -6.96
CA ARG A 291 -22.45 15.22 -5.95
C ARG A 291 -22.34 14.71 -4.50
N ALA A 292 -22.58 13.42 -4.25
CA ALA A 292 -22.35 12.81 -2.95
C ALA A 292 -20.86 12.80 -2.54
N TRP A 293 -19.94 12.81 -3.51
CA TRP A 293 -18.49 12.72 -3.35
C TRP A 293 -17.73 13.96 -3.83
N ARG A 294 -18.46 15.00 -4.29
CA ARG A 294 -17.97 16.35 -4.59
C ARG A 294 -18.55 17.36 -3.63
N LYS A 295 -17.76 17.79 -2.64
CA LYS A 295 -18.22 18.69 -1.58
C LYS A 295 -17.14 19.67 -1.12
N GLY A 296 -17.57 20.81 -0.60
CA GLY A 296 -16.71 21.74 0.15
C GLY A 296 -16.21 21.12 1.46
N LEU A 297 -15.08 21.60 1.98
CA LEU A 297 -14.47 21.11 3.21
C LEU A 297 -15.43 21.19 4.41
N SER A 298 -16.17 22.28 4.58
CA SER A 298 -17.17 22.43 5.66
C SER A 298 -18.31 21.42 5.55
N GLN A 299 -18.72 21.08 4.33
CA GLN A 299 -19.78 20.10 4.05
C GLN A 299 -19.30 18.68 4.38
N TRP A 300 -18.08 18.33 3.97
CA TRP A 300 -17.42 17.08 4.35
C TRP A 300 -17.34 16.95 5.88
N ARG A 301 -16.86 17.99 6.57
CA ARG A 301 -16.79 18.01 8.03
C ARG A 301 -18.16 17.83 8.67
N ARG A 302 -19.20 18.50 8.16
CA ARG A 302 -20.57 18.37 8.68
C ARG A 302 -21.13 16.96 8.49
N GLN A 303 -20.91 16.35 7.33
CA GLN A 303 -21.33 14.96 7.09
C GLN A 303 -20.63 13.99 8.03
N LEU A 304 -19.30 14.10 8.17
CA LEU A 304 -18.51 13.26 9.08
C LEU A 304 -18.96 13.41 10.54
N ARG A 305 -19.22 14.65 10.98
CA ARG A 305 -19.81 14.91 12.30
C ARG A 305 -21.10 14.16 12.52
N HIS A 306 -21.99 14.25 11.54
CA HIS A 306 -23.31 13.65 11.63
C HIS A 306 -23.24 12.13 11.71
N ILE A 307 -22.45 11.49 10.82
CA ILE A 307 -22.35 10.02 10.79
C ILE A 307 -21.66 9.44 12.03
N ILE A 308 -20.70 10.17 12.62
CA ILE A 308 -20.00 9.72 13.84
C ILE A 308 -20.91 9.87 15.07
N ALA A 309 -21.72 10.94 15.12
CA ALA A 309 -22.65 11.18 16.21
C ALA A 309 -23.91 10.31 16.14
N HIS A 310 -24.39 10.01 14.93
CA HIS A 310 -25.62 9.25 14.68
C HIS A 310 -25.37 8.12 13.67
N PRO A 311 -24.53 7.13 14.03
CA PRO A 311 -24.20 6.05 13.11
C PRO A 311 -25.44 5.18 12.82
N ASN A 312 -25.53 4.71 11.60
CA ASN A 312 -26.52 3.76 11.10
C ASN A 312 -25.83 2.79 10.12
N PRO A 313 -26.46 1.69 9.70
CA PRO A 313 -25.79 0.70 8.83
C PRO A 313 -25.26 1.29 7.52
N LYS A 314 -25.98 2.24 6.92
CA LYS A 314 -25.54 2.95 5.71
C LYS A 314 -24.29 3.80 5.98
N ALA A 315 -24.23 4.46 7.14
CA ALA A 315 -23.08 5.24 7.57
C ALA A 315 -21.85 4.37 7.87
N ALA A 316 -22.04 3.19 8.46
CA ALA A 316 -20.99 2.22 8.70
C ALA A 316 -20.37 1.74 7.37
N ARG A 317 -21.21 1.30 6.42
CA ARG A 317 -20.80 0.90 5.07
C ARG A 317 -20.06 2.01 4.31
N TRP A 318 -20.58 3.23 4.40
CA TRP A 318 -19.93 4.40 3.80
C TRP A 318 -18.56 4.67 4.44
N SER A 319 -18.44 4.51 5.75
CA SER A 319 -17.20 4.71 6.51
C SER A 319 -16.13 3.67 6.18
N ASN A 320 -16.52 2.43 5.87
CA ASN A 320 -15.61 1.39 5.39
C ASN A 320 -14.88 1.76 4.10
N ILE A 321 -15.34 2.78 3.37
CA ILE A 321 -14.72 3.27 2.14
C ILE A 321 -14.07 4.63 2.37
N ALA A 322 -14.82 5.56 2.96
CA ALA A 322 -14.40 6.95 3.11
C ALA A 322 -13.28 7.15 4.13
N LEU A 323 -13.17 6.30 5.17
CA LEU A 323 -12.10 6.42 6.17
C LEU A 323 -10.73 5.99 5.63
N ASP A 324 -10.69 5.30 4.48
CA ASP A 324 -9.47 5.05 3.72
C ASP A 324 -9.24 6.13 2.65
N LEU A 325 -9.43 7.40 2.99
CA LEU A 325 -9.16 8.50 2.06
C LEU A 325 -7.66 8.79 1.96
N GLY A 326 -7.11 8.74 0.76
CA GLY A 326 -5.72 9.10 0.46
C GLY A 326 -5.65 10.30 -0.48
N PHE A 327 -4.69 11.19 -0.27
CA PHE A 327 -4.42 12.28 -1.21
C PHE A 327 -3.98 11.73 -2.57
N LEU A 328 -4.46 12.35 -3.66
CA LEU A 328 -4.07 12.03 -5.03
C LEU A 328 -3.50 13.25 -5.78
N TYR A 329 -4.17 14.40 -5.73
CA TYR A 329 -3.77 15.60 -6.48
C TYR A 329 -4.37 16.88 -5.86
N GLY A 330 -3.70 18.03 -6.03
CA GLY A 330 -4.18 19.34 -5.59
C GLY A 330 -3.64 19.78 -4.23
N GLU A 331 -4.48 20.45 -3.43
CA GLU A 331 -4.10 21.07 -2.15
C GLU A 331 -4.16 20.06 -0.99
N GLN A 332 -3.02 19.51 -0.61
CA GLN A 332 -2.91 18.47 0.43
C GLN A 332 -3.44 18.96 1.80
N ALA A 333 -3.37 20.26 2.10
CA ALA A 333 -3.85 20.81 3.37
C ALA A 333 -5.35 20.56 3.62
N LEU A 334 -6.17 20.50 2.56
CA LEU A 334 -7.60 20.18 2.66
C LEU A 334 -7.82 18.76 3.21
N VAL A 335 -7.05 17.80 2.69
CA VAL A 335 -7.10 16.39 3.12
C VAL A 335 -6.62 16.25 4.56
N LEU A 336 -5.48 16.85 4.90
CA LEU A 336 -4.91 16.79 6.26
C LEU A 336 -5.85 17.41 7.30
N THR A 337 -6.55 18.48 6.95
CA THR A 337 -7.56 19.11 7.83
C THR A 337 -8.74 18.18 8.07
N LEU A 338 -9.22 17.49 7.02
CA LEU A 338 -10.30 16.53 7.15
C LEU A 338 -9.88 15.32 8.00
N ARG A 339 -8.69 14.74 7.76
CA ARG A 339 -8.17 13.58 8.50
C ARG A 339 -8.00 13.86 9.99
N ARG A 340 -7.46 15.04 10.36
CA ARG A 340 -7.33 15.44 11.77
C ARG A 340 -8.68 15.49 12.49
N GLU A 341 -9.71 16.00 11.82
CA GLU A 341 -11.07 16.04 12.37
C GLU A 341 -11.66 14.63 12.53
N ILE A 342 -11.45 13.74 11.56
CA ILE A 342 -11.85 12.32 11.65
C ILE A 342 -11.19 11.66 12.86
N ALA A 343 -9.85 11.76 12.96
CA ALA A 343 -9.07 11.16 14.04
C ALA A 343 -9.53 11.65 15.42
N ARG A 344 -9.80 12.96 15.55
CA ARG A 344 -10.30 13.54 16.80
C ARG A 344 -11.66 12.98 17.18
N ARG A 345 -12.59 12.88 16.23
CA ARG A 345 -13.98 12.48 16.49
C ARG A 345 -14.19 11.00 16.67
N LEU A 346 -13.44 10.15 15.97
CA LEU A 346 -13.55 8.71 16.15
C LEU A 346 -13.07 8.27 17.53
N ARG A 347 -12.13 9.01 18.15
CA ARG A 347 -11.79 8.81 19.58
C ARG A 347 -12.93 9.15 20.53
N GLU A 348 -13.84 10.04 20.13
CA GLU A 348 -14.97 10.51 20.95
C GLU A 348 -16.23 9.61 20.79
N SER A 349 -16.28 8.70 19.80
CA SER A 349 -17.47 7.88 19.51
C SER A 349 -17.12 6.48 19.01
N PRO A 350 -17.00 5.48 19.91
CA PRO A 350 -16.70 4.09 19.55
C PRO A 350 -17.89 3.40 18.83
N ARG A 351 -19.10 3.94 18.95
CA ARG A 351 -20.33 3.34 18.37
C ARG A 351 -20.25 3.17 16.85
N LEU A 352 -19.67 4.13 16.13
CA LEU A 352 -19.51 3.99 14.67
C LEU A 352 -18.57 2.82 14.34
N LEU A 353 -17.47 2.67 15.09
CA LEU A 353 -16.51 1.58 14.88
C LEU A 353 -17.18 0.22 15.12
N ARG A 354 -17.98 0.08 16.18
CA ARG A 354 -18.79 -1.13 16.43
C ARG A 354 -19.74 -1.45 15.27
N MET A 355 -20.49 -0.46 14.77
CA MET A 355 -21.38 -0.68 13.62
C MET A 355 -20.62 -1.03 12.33
N MET A 356 -19.37 -0.56 12.17
CA MET A 356 -18.51 -0.98 11.06
C MET A 356 -18.10 -2.46 11.16
N VAL A 357 -17.85 -2.96 12.37
CA VAL A 357 -17.58 -4.39 12.62
C VAL A 357 -18.81 -5.24 12.29
N GLU A 358 -20.00 -4.78 12.68
CA GLU A 358 -21.28 -5.45 12.39
C GLU A 358 -21.57 -5.50 10.87
N ASP A 359 -21.31 -4.41 10.12
CA ASP A 359 -21.47 -4.38 8.66
C ASP A 359 -20.45 -5.29 7.94
N ASP A 360 -19.20 -5.38 8.43
CA ASP A 360 -18.19 -6.29 7.85
C ASP A 360 -18.54 -7.78 8.07
N ALA A 361 -19.22 -8.12 9.17
CA ALA A 361 -19.65 -9.48 9.50
C ALA A 361 -20.60 -10.13 8.45
N GLU A 362 -21.15 -9.35 7.52
CA GLU A 362 -21.85 -9.86 6.34
C GLU A 362 -20.92 -10.66 5.40
N GLY A 363 -19.63 -10.30 5.34
CA GLY A 363 -18.60 -11.09 4.66
C GLY A 363 -18.06 -12.18 5.59
N ARG A 364 -17.95 -13.42 5.11
CA ARG A 364 -17.43 -14.53 5.92
C ARG A 364 -16.35 -15.28 5.18
N PRO A 365 -15.23 -15.66 5.83
CA PRO A 365 -14.25 -16.56 5.25
C PRO A 365 -14.94 -17.80 4.68
N PRO A 366 -14.62 -18.22 3.44
CA PRO A 366 -15.31 -19.28 2.73
C PRO A 366 -14.90 -20.66 3.27
N LEU A 367 -15.24 -20.90 4.53
CA LEU A 367 -15.02 -22.14 5.29
C LEU A 367 -16.36 -22.63 5.83
N GLY A 368 -16.70 -23.87 5.49
CA GLY A 368 -17.87 -24.58 5.99
C GLY A 368 -17.57 -25.37 7.26
N MET A 369 -18.39 -26.39 7.52
CA MET A 369 -18.15 -27.31 8.63
C MET A 369 -16.79 -28.00 8.50
N PHE A 370 -16.11 -28.18 9.63
CA PHE A 370 -14.76 -28.75 9.72
C PHE A 370 -13.71 -28.04 8.83
N ASP A 371 -13.88 -26.73 8.63
CA ASP A 371 -13.02 -25.87 7.80
C ASP A 371 -12.85 -26.36 6.34
N ARG A 372 -13.87 -27.04 5.80
CA ARG A 372 -13.92 -27.37 4.37
C ARG A 372 -14.13 -26.10 3.55
N LEU A 373 -13.35 -25.91 2.48
CA LEU A 373 -13.49 -24.74 1.61
C LEU A 373 -14.89 -24.68 0.98
N ILE A 374 -15.48 -23.49 0.97
CA ILE A 374 -16.71 -23.19 0.24
C ILE A 374 -16.31 -22.60 -1.11
N THR A 375 -16.48 -23.39 -2.16
CA THR A 375 -16.08 -23.04 -3.54
C THR A 375 -17.28 -22.65 -4.41
N ARG A 376 -18.35 -22.17 -3.78
CA ARG A 376 -19.55 -21.69 -4.48
C ARG A 376 -19.85 -20.26 -4.04
N THR A 377 -19.95 -19.36 -5.02
CA THR A 377 -20.30 -17.95 -4.77
C THR A 377 -21.80 -17.79 -4.48
N ALA A 378 -22.19 -16.60 -4.00
CA ALA A 378 -23.58 -16.29 -3.66
C ALA A 378 -24.53 -16.33 -4.87
N ASP A 379 -24.03 -15.99 -6.06
CA ASP A 379 -24.71 -16.07 -7.36
C ASP A 379 -24.66 -17.48 -7.99
N GLY A 380 -24.09 -18.46 -7.29
CA GLY A 380 -24.17 -19.88 -7.67
C GLY A 380 -23.03 -20.41 -8.55
N LYS A 381 -22.02 -19.58 -8.88
CA LYS A 381 -20.84 -20.02 -9.64
C LYS A 381 -20.04 -21.05 -8.83
N LYS A 382 -19.85 -22.24 -9.41
CA LYS A 382 -19.13 -23.36 -8.80
C LYS A 382 -17.63 -23.23 -8.99
N ASN A 383 -16.86 -23.87 -8.11
CA ASN A 383 -15.39 -23.89 -8.09
C ASN A 383 -14.73 -22.51 -8.00
N HIS A 384 -15.44 -21.49 -7.53
CA HIS A 384 -14.93 -20.13 -7.44
C HIS A 384 -15.08 -19.58 -6.01
N ILE A 385 -14.13 -18.76 -5.61
CA ILE A 385 -14.04 -18.15 -4.28
C ILE A 385 -13.83 -16.65 -4.42
N ASP A 386 -14.69 -15.84 -3.80
CA ASP A 386 -14.50 -14.38 -3.71
C ASP A 386 -13.52 -14.03 -2.58
N ILE A 387 -12.23 -14.29 -2.80
CA ILE A 387 -11.18 -14.00 -1.80
C ILE A 387 -11.08 -12.50 -1.49
N LYS A 388 -11.37 -11.62 -2.47
CA LYS A 388 -11.34 -10.17 -2.24
C LYS A 388 -12.37 -9.77 -1.19
N ARG A 389 -13.64 -10.16 -1.38
CA ARG A 389 -14.74 -9.79 -0.47
C ARG A 389 -14.70 -10.55 0.85
N ASN A 390 -14.37 -11.85 0.80
CA ASN A 390 -14.54 -12.77 1.92
C ASN A 390 -13.24 -13.09 2.67
N ALA A 391 -12.11 -12.46 2.31
CA ALA A 391 -10.88 -12.61 3.06
C ALA A 391 -10.06 -11.31 3.13
N LEU A 392 -9.60 -10.79 1.98
CA LEU A 392 -8.71 -9.62 1.95
C LEU A 392 -9.39 -8.37 2.51
N ARG A 393 -10.67 -8.16 2.20
CA ARG A 393 -11.48 -7.06 2.75
C ARG A 393 -11.61 -7.16 4.27
N ILE A 394 -11.89 -8.34 4.82
CA ILE A 394 -12.03 -8.57 6.27
C ILE A 394 -10.73 -8.18 7.00
N VAL A 395 -9.57 -8.55 6.44
CA VAL A 395 -8.27 -8.17 7.01
C VAL A 395 -8.06 -6.65 6.97
N ALA A 396 -8.38 -6.00 5.86
CA ALA A 396 -8.27 -4.54 5.72
C ALA A 396 -9.24 -3.78 6.64
N ASP A 397 -10.46 -4.28 6.80
CA ASP A 397 -11.51 -3.69 7.62
C ASP A 397 -11.17 -3.85 9.11
N ALA A 398 -10.70 -5.02 9.54
CA ALA A 398 -10.16 -5.22 10.89
C ALA A 398 -9.00 -4.26 11.20
N ALA A 399 -8.01 -4.17 10.30
CA ALA A 399 -6.88 -3.25 10.45
C ALA A 399 -7.35 -1.80 10.61
N ARG A 400 -8.32 -1.38 9.78
CA ARG A 400 -8.91 -0.03 9.82
C ARG A 400 -9.56 0.27 11.15
N VAL A 401 -10.44 -0.62 11.61
CA VAL A 401 -11.22 -0.42 12.83
C VAL A 401 -10.29 -0.37 14.06
N TYR A 402 -9.38 -1.33 14.18
CA TYR A 402 -8.39 -1.31 15.28
C TYR A 402 -7.50 -0.07 15.23
N ALA A 403 -7.01 0.32 14.04
CA ALA A 403 -6.15 1.50 13.89
C ALA A 403 -6.87 2.77 14.34
N TRP A 404 -8.13 2.96 13.95
CA TRP A 404 -8.91 4.12 14.40
C TRP A 404 -9.17 4.10 15.91
N ARG A 405 -9.47 2.94 16.50
CA ARG A 405 -9.60 2.78 17.96
C ARG A 405 -8.32 3.17 18.69
N ALA A 406 -7.16 2.79 18.15
CA ALA A 406 -5.84 3.11 18.69
C ALA A 406 -5.32 4.52 18.32
N GLY A 407 -6.08 5.29 17.52
CA GLY A 407 -5.66 6.63 17.06
C GLY A 407 -4.49 6.61 16.07
N ILE A 408 -4.26 5.50 15.37
CA ILE A 408 -3.22 5.34 14.34
C ILE A 408 -3.72 5.91 13.00
N ASP A 409 -3.23 7.08 12.62
CA ASP A 409 -3.60 7.80 11.40
C ASP A 409 -2.74 7.39 10.18
N VAL A 410 -2.77 6.11 9.82
CA VAL A 410 -2.19 5.59 8.57
C VAL A 410 -3.24 4.78 7.79
N ASN A 411 -3.11 4.70 6.47
CA ASN A 411 -4.10 4.01 5.63
C ASN A 411 -3.75 2.55 5.31
N ASN A 412 -2.48 2.25 5.01
CA ASN A 412 -2.10 0.93 4.52
C ASN A 412 -2.37 -0.16 5.58
N THR A 413 -2.98 -1.28 5.18
CA THR A 413 -3.37 -2.38 6.06
C THR A 413 -2.20 -2.94 6.86
N VAL A 414 -1.06 -3.14 6.17
CA VAL A 414 0.16 -3.68 6.79
C VAL A 414 0.74 -2.70 7.79
N ASP A 415 0.79 -1.42 7.44
CA ASP A 415 1.34 -0.38 8.31
C ASP A 415 0.44 -0.13 9.54
N ARG A 416 -0.89 -0.27 9.39
CA ARG A 416 -1.84 -0.27 10.50
C ARG A 416 -1.56 -1.39 11.50
N PHE A 417 -1.49 -2.64 11.04
CA PHE A 417 -1.18 -3.77 11.91
C PHE A 417 0.19 -3.65 12.58
N ARG A 418 1.22 -3.20 11.85
CA ARG A 418 2.54 -2.93 12.43
C ARG A 418 2.48 -1.83 13.49
N GLY A 419 1.69 -0.77 13.26
CA GLY A 419 1.45 0.27 14.26
C GLY A 419 0.76 -0.27 15.51
N LEU A 420 -0.27 -1.11 15.33
CA LEU A 420 -1.02 -1.74 16.42
C LEU A 420 -0.14 -2.64 17.28
N ALA A 421 0.73 -3.45 16.65
CA ALA A 421 1.69 -4.27 17.37
C ALA A 421 2.68 -3.42 18.17
N ARG A 422 3.28 -2.39 17.56
CA ARG A 422 4.25 -1.50 18.22
C ARG A 422 3.68 -0.75 19.43
N GLN A 423 2.38 -0.42 19.40
CA GLN A 423 1.69 0.23 20.53
C GLN A 423 1.20 -0.77 21.58
N GLY A 424 1.39 -2.08 21.38
CA GLY A 424 0.84 -3.11 22.27
C GLY A 424 -0.68 -3.29 22.18
N ALA A 425 -1.35 -2.60 21.26
CA ALA A 425 -2.80 -2.69 21.06
C ALA A 425 -3.22 -4.07 20.53
N LEU A 426 -2.33 -4.74 19.79
CA LEU A 426 -2.46 -6.15 19.40
C LEU A 426 -1.16 -6.90 19.67
N ASN A 427 -1.26 -8.18 20.03
CA ASN A 427 -0.11 -9.03 20.26
C ASN A 427 0.76 -9.16 18.99
N HIS A 428 2.08 -9.09 19.15
CA HIS A 428 3.05 -9.15 18.05
C HIS A 428 2.98 -10.43 17.21
N GLU A 429 2.84 -11.59 17.85
CA GLU A 429 2.78 -12.88 17.13
C GLU A 429 1.46 -13.00 16.38
N PHE A 430 0.35 -12.58 17.00
CA PHE A 430 -0.95 -12.52 16.33
C PHE A 430 -0.90 -11.67 15.05
N VAL A 431 -0.34 -10.45 15.14
CA VAL A 431 -0.16 -9.57 13.98
C VAL A 431 0.72 -10.21 12.92
N LYS A 432 1.83 -10.84 13.31
CA LYS A 432 2.74 -11.52 12.38
C LYS A 432 2.03 -12.66 11.63
N THR A 433 1.26 -13.51 12.34
CA THR A 433 0.47 -14.58 11.72
C THR A 433 -0.59 -14.02 10.78
N THR A 434 -1.32 -12.97 11.17
CA THR A 434 -2.32 -12.30 10.32
C THR A 434 -1.68 -11.75 9.04
N LEU A 435 -0.54 -11.06 9.14
CA LEU A 435 0.14 -10.49 7.98
C LEU A 435 0.72 -11.55 7.05
N ALA A 436 1.22 -12.67 7.59
CA ALA A 436 1.67 -13.80 6.78
C ALA A 436 0.51 -14.44 6.00
N ALA A 437 -0.64 -14.65 6.64
CA ALA A 437 -1.84 -15.13 5.97
C ALA A 437 -2.35 -14.15 4.90
N TYR A 438 -2.28 -12.85 5.17
CA TYR A 438 -2.68 -11.82 4.22
C TYR A 438 -1.77 -11.79 2.98
N ASP A 439 -0.44 -11.85 3.15
CA ASP A 439 0.51 -11.90 2.04
C ASP A 439 0.30 -13.16 1.18
N ALA A 440 0.11 -14.33 1.80
CA ALA A 440 -0.16 -15.58 1.09
C ALA A 440 -1.50 -15.55 0.30
N LEU A 441 -2.55 -14.94 0.85
CA LEU A 441 -3.81 -14.76 0.13
C LEU A 441 -3.67 -13.81 -1.06
N LEU A 442 -2.91 -12.73 -0.90
CA LEU A 442 -2.58 -11.83 -2.00
C LEU A 442 -1.75 -12.55 -3.07
N ASP A 443 -0.82 -13.40 -2.65
CA ASP A 443 0.05 -14.15 -3.55
C ASP A 443 -0.74 -15.08 -4.46
N LEU A 444 -1.56 -15.97 -3.87
CA LEU A 444 -2.45 -16.88 -4.58
C LEU A 444 -3.39 -16.14 -5.54
N TYR A 445 -3.95 -15.02 -5.08
CA TYR A 445 -4.86 -14.22 -5.89
C TYR A 445 -4.14 -13.60 -7.09
N LEU A 446 -3.05 -12.87 -6.84
CA LEU A 446 -2.37 -12.10 -7.86
C LEU A 446 -1.67 -13.02 -8.89
N ASP A 447 -1.21 -14.22 -8.52
CA ASP A 447 -0.60 -15.17 -9.47
C ASP A 447 -1.61 -15.66 -10.48
N GLN A 448 -2.78 -16.11 -10.00
CA GLN A 448 -3.83 -16.55 -10.89
C GLN A 448 -4.33 -15.41 -11.79
N LYS A 449 -4.44 -14.18 -11.26
CA LYS A 449 -4.86 -13.01 -12.06
C LYS A 449 -3.82 -12.57 -13.07
N LEU A 450 -2.53 -12.71 -12.77
CA LEU A 450 -1.47 -12.48 -13.75
C LEU A 450 -1.52 -13.51 -14.86
N GLN A 451 -1.64 -14.80 -14.54
CA GLN A 451 -1.77 -15.86 -15.54
C GLN A 451 -2.95 -15.62 -16.48
N GLN A 452 -4.12 -15.27 -15.93
CA GLN A 452 -5.31 -14.94 -16.71
C GLN A 452 -5.11 -13.70 -17.59
N ALA A 453 -4.55 -12.63 -17.02
CA ALA A 453 -4.31 -11.38 -17.75
C ALA A 453 -3.29 -11.54 -18.88
N LEU A 454 -2.24 -12.35 -18.68
CA LEU A 454 -1.23 -12.64 -19.69
C LEU A 454 -1.72 -13.59 -20.78
N ALA A 455 -2.53 -14.59 -20.43
CA ALA A 455 -3.15 -15.50 -21.40
C ALA A 455 -4.16 -14.76 -22.31
N GLY A 456 -4.91 -13.79 -21.75
CA GLY A 456 -5.85 -12.96 -22.49
C GLY A 456 -5.21 -11.79 -23.27
N ALA A 457 -3.91 -11.53 -23.11
CA ALA A 457 -3.24 -10.37 -23.70
C ALA A 457 -3.14 -10.41 -25.24
N ASN A 458 -3.40 -11.56 -25.86
CA ASN A 458 -3.39 -11.74 -27.32
C ASN A 458 -4.74 -11.43 -28.00
N ALA A 459 -5.79 -11.14 -27.23
CA ALA A 459 -7.09 -10.72 -27.76
C ALA A 459 -7.26 -9.20 -27.62
N ASP A 460 -7.88 -8.55 -28.61
CA ASP A 460 -8.34 -7.16 -28.50
C ASP A 460 -9.49 -6.99 -27.49
N ASP A 461 -9.96 -8.09 -26.91
CA ASP A 461 -11.00 -8.10 -25.90
C ASP A 461 -10.51 -7.65 -24.53
N LYS A 462 -11.42 -7.00 -23.80
CA LYS A 462 -11.24 -6.66 -22.39
C LYS A 462 -10.92 -7.95 -21.62
N PRO A 463 -9.83 -8.01 -20.83
CA PRO A 463 -9.54 -9.19 -20.03
C PRO A 463 -10.76 -9.51 -19.16
N PRO A 464 -11.11 -10.80 -18.99
CA PRO A 464 -12.30 -11.19 -18.24
C PRO A 464 -12.24 -10.58 -16.84
N ASP A 465 -13.25 -9.77 -16.49
CA ASP A 465 -13.42 -9.08 -15.20
C ASP A 465 -13.87 -10.06 -14.11
N ASP A 466 -13.36 -11.29 -14.16
CA ASP A 466 -13.65 -12.28 -13.14
C ASP A 466 -12.80 -11.97 -11.92
N LYS A 467 -13.40 -11.30 -10.94
CA LYS A 467 -12.74 -10.93 -9.69
C LYS A 467 -12.53 -12.13 -8.75
N LEU A 468 -13.02 -13.32 -9.11
CA LEU A 468 -13.03 -14.52 -8.27
C LEU A 468 -11.78 -15.38 -8.47
N LEU A 469 -11.33 -16.05 -7.41
CA LEU A 469 -10.29 -17.08 -7.50
C LEU A 469 -10.94 -18.40 -7.95
N ASP A 470 -10.46 -18.98 -9.04
CA ASP A 470 -10.77 -20.35 -9.46
C ASP A 470 -10.01 -21.35 -8.57
N HIS A 471 -10.75 -22.16 -7.84
CA HIS A 471 -10.20 -23.16 -6.93
C HIS A 471 -9.52 -24.32 -7.66
N ASN A 472 -9.97 -24.66 -8.88
CA ASN A 472 -9.45 -25.81 -9.62
C ASN A 472 -8.06 -25.57 -10.20
N LEU A 473 -7.66 -24.31 -10.33
CA LEU A 473 -6.32 -23.92 -10.77
C LEU A 473 -5.28 -23.99 -9.65
N LEU A 474 -5.71 -24.20 -8.39
CA LEU A 474 -4.81 -24.36 -7.26
C LEU A 474 -4.37 -25.81 -7.09
N GLY A 475 -3.07 -26.04 -6.94
CA GLY A 475 -2.51 -27.33 -6.55
C GLY A 475 -2.84 -27.72 -5.10
N PRO A 476 -2.68 -28.99 -4.69
CA PRO A 476 -3.07 -29.46 -3.35
C PRO A 476 -2.42 -28.66 -2.20
N HIS A 477 -1.16 -28.24 -2.36
CA HIS A 477 -0.46 -27.45 -1.36
C HIS A 477 -1.05 -26.03 -1.24
N GLU A 478 -1.37 -25.38 -2.36
CA GLU A 478 -1.97 -24.05 -2.40
C GLU A 478 -3.40 -24.06 -1.83
N GLN A 479 -4.14 -25.15 -2.05
CA GLN A 479 -5.47 -25.34 -1.44
C GLN A 479 -5.39 -25.48 0.09
N GLU A 480 -4.38 -26.19 0.61
CA GLU A 480 -4.15 -26.26 2.06
C GLU A 480 -3.67 -24.92 2.62
N LEU A 481 -2.75 -24.23 1.94
CA LEU A 481 -2.30 -22.88 2.30
C LEU A 481 -3.49 -21.91 2.37
N LEU A 482 -4.36 -21.92 1.36
CA LEU A 482 -5.59 -21.13 1.33
C LEU A 482 -6.46 -21.43 2.56
N ARG A 483 -6.67 -22.71 2.88
CA ARG A 483 -7.44 -23.14 4.05
C ARG A 483 -6.84 -22.60 5.36
N ILE A 484 -5.54 -22.75 5.56
CA ILE A 484 -4.82 -22.24 6.75
C ILE A 484 -4.97 -20.71 6.86
N CYS A 485 -4.80 -19.99 5.75
CA CYS A 485 -4.94 -18.55 5.73
C CYS A 485 -6.37 -18.10 6.06
N LEU A 486 -7.38 -18.76 5.50
CA LEU A 486 -8.78 -18.46 5.80
C LEU A 486 -9.16 -18.76 7.26
N ARG A 487 -8.58 -19.78 7.89
CA ARG A 487 -8.74 -20.01 9.34
C ARG A 487 -8.18 -18.84 10.14
N THR A 488 -7.03 -18.31 9.73
CA THR A 488 -6.43 -17.13 10.37
C THR A 488 -7.33 -15.90 10.22
N VAL A 489 -7.91 -15.67 9.04
CA VAL A 489 -8.86 -14.57 8.81
C VAL A 489 -10.13 -14.75 9.65
N LYS A 490 -10.64 -15.98 9.75
CA LYS A 490 -11.80 -16.32 10.61
C LYS A 490 -11.51 -16.02 12.08
N HIS A 491 -10.31 -16.35 12.56
CA HIS A 491 -9.91 -16.04 13.93
C HIS A 491 -9.76 -14.52 14.16
N LEU A 492 -9.18 -13.79 13.21
CA LEU A 492 -9.10 -12.32 13.24
C LEU A 492 -10.49 -11.69 13.32
N GLN A 493 -11.41 -12.12 12.46
CA GLN A 493 -12.78 -11.60 12.42
C GLN A 493 -13.52 -11.88 13.72
N LYS A 494 -13.41 -13.10 14.26
CA LYS A 494 -14.03 -13.47 15.54
C LYS A 494 -13.51 -12.59 16.68
N ARG A 495 -12.19 -12.41 16.76
CA ARG A 495 -11.57 -11.54 17.77
C ARG A 495 -12.04 -10.10 17.63
N LEU A 496 -12.10 -9.57 16.40
CA LEU A 496 -12.61 -8.21 16.15
C LEU A 496 -14.05 -8.05 16.64
N GLN A 497 -14.90 -9.06 16.47
CA GLN A 497 -16.27 -9.03 16.99
C GLN A 497 -16.28 -9.05 18.52
N GLU A 498 -15.55 -9.97 19.14
CA GLU A 498 -15.44 -10.07 20.61
C GLU A 498 -14.94 -8.77 21.25
N ASP A 499 -13.87 -8.18 20.69
CA ASP A 499 -13.24 -6.95 21.20
C ASP A 499 -14.16 -5.70 21.07
N PHE A 500 -15.21 -5.75 20.24
CA PHE A 500 -16.16 -4.64 20.01
C PHE A 500 -17.61 -4.95 20.46
N GLU A 501 -17.92 -6.19 20.86
CA GLU A 501 -19.16 -6.56 21.54
C GLU A 501 -19.09 -6.35 23.05
N MET A 502 -17.89 -6.47 23.64
CA MET A 502 -17.63 -6.33 25.08
C MET A 502 -17.59 -4.86 25.57
N ASP A 503 -17.62 -3.89 24.65
CA ASP A 503 -17.69 -2.43 24.88
C ASP A 503 -19.05 -1.86 24.45
#